data_AF-A0A442JDI4-F1
#
_entry.id   AF-A0A442JDI4-F1
#
_cell.length_a   1.000
_cell.length_b   1.000
_cell.length_c   1.000
_cell.angle_alpha   90.00
_cell.angle_beta   90.00
_cell.angle_gamma   90.00
#
_symmetry.space_group_name_H-M   'P 1'
#
loop_
_entity.id
_entity.type
_entity.pdbx_description
1 polymer ?
#
loop_
_entity_poly.entity_id
_entity_poly.type
_entity_poly.pdbx_seq_one_letter_code
_entity_poly.pdbx_strand_id
1 'polypeptide(L)'
;MLVNFKGDIEEPADRQAIEAVTAACAKLGLAYVVSVHPTMFAKVDMPNKSTLDFAQLLPDALALVTRPSTTVYEAIACGIPVVLFPLVSPMVEFDRPMGAFKPTLSEHDLVEDIRAAVRARPTYFEQSRDFLNANLSIDPKVPASQRIANALIDIYDR
;
A
#
# COMPACT_ATOMS: atom_id res chain seq x y z
N MET A 1 -10.53 1.22 -6.76
CA MET A 1 -9.06 1.06 -6.63
C MET A 1 -8.50 2.24 -5.88
N LEU A 2 -7.61 2.02 -4.92
CA LEU A 2 -6.87 3.08 -4.27
C LEU A 2 -5.46 3.10 -4.83
N VAL A 3 -4.97 4.27 -5.24
CA VAL A 3 -3.60 4.47 -5.69
C VAL A 3 -2.93 5.42 -4.72
N ASN A 4 -1.89 4.95 -4.05
CA ASN A 4 -1.11 5.78 -3.14
C ASN A 4 0.13 6.28 -3.88
N PHE A 5 0.01 7.50 -4.40
CA PHE A 5 1.03 8.14 -5.22
C PHE A 5 2.13 8.74 -4.33
N LYS A 6 3.36 8.28 -4.58
CA LYS A 6 4.58 8.64 -3.84
C LYS A 6 5.65 9.06 -4.83
N GLY A 7 5.51 10.26 -5.36
CA GLY A 7 6.35 10.73 -6.44
C GLY A 7 6.18 12.22 -6.72
N ASP A 8 6.85 12.66 -7.76
CA ASP A 8 6.68 13.98 -8.36
C ASP A 8 6.04 13.84 -9.74
N ILE A 9 4.88 14.45 -9.97
CA ILE A 9 4.16 14.30 -11.25
C ILE A 9 4.90 14.97 -12.42
N GLU A 10 5.84 15.86 -12.12
CA GLU A 10 6.71 16.47 -13.13
C GLU A 10 7.82 15.52 -13.58
N GLU A 11 8.15 14.50 -12.79
CA GLU A 11 9.09 13.46 -13.18
C GLU A 11 8.43 12.51 -14.19
N PRO A 12 8.98 12.35 -15.42
CA PRO A 12 8.34 11.56 -16.46
C PRO A 12 8.06 10.11 -16.06
N ALA A 13 8.96 9.50 -15.28
CA ALA A 13 8.79 8.12 -14.81
C ALA A 13 7.63 7.97 -13.82
N ASP A 14 7.41 8.96 -12.95
CA ASP A 14 6.35 8.95 -11.95
C ASP A 14 4.98 9.21 -12.63
N ARG A 15 4.97 10.12 -13.61
CA ARG A 15 3.81 10.36 -14.48
C ARG A 15 3.42 9.12 -15.28
N GLN A 16 4.39 8.50 -15.94
CA GLN A 16 4.16 7.26 -16.70
C GLN A 16 3.61 6.14 -15.78
N ALA A 17 4.16 6.01 -14.58
CA ALA A 17 3.71 4.99 -13.65
C ALA A 17 2.24 5.19 -13.20
N ILE A 18 1.83 6.43 -12.89
CA ILE A 18 0.42 6.69 -12.55
C ILE A 18 -0.48 6.47 -13.77
N GLU A 19 -0.08 6.90 -14.97
CA GLU A 19 -0.82 6.68 -16.21
C GLU A 19 -1.00 5.19 -16.55
N ALA A 20 0.02 4.37 -16.30
CA ALA A 20 -0.08 2.92 -16.48
C ALA A 20 -1.12 2.29 -15.53
N VAL A 21 -1.16 2.74 -14.28
CA VAL A 21 -2.14 2.27 -13.29
C VAL A 21 -3.56 2.72 -13.67
N THR A 22 -3.74 3.97 -14.11
CA THR A 22 -5.06 4.46 -14.52
C THR A 22 -5.56 3.75 -15.78
N ALA A 23 -4.67 3.50 -16.76
CA ALA A 23 -5.00 2.72 -17.95
C ALA A 23 -5.38 1.27 -17.61
N ALA A 24 -4.70 0.65 -16.65
CA ALA A 24 -5.05 -0.68 -16.18
C ALA A 24 -6.41 -0.71 -15.48
N CYS A 25 -6.71 0.27 -14.63
CA CYS A 25 -8.02 0.42 -13.99
C CYS A 25 -9.13 0.60 -15.03
N ALA A 26 -8.91 1.44 -16.05
CA ALA A 26 -9.86 1.68 -17.12
C ALA A 26 -10.17 0.39 -17.93
N LYS A 27 -9.14 -0.40 -18.28
CA LYS A 27 -9.31 -1.69 -18.96
C LYS A 27 -10.12 -2.71 -18.14
N LEU A 28 -10.07 -2.60 -16.81
CA LEU A 28 -10.83 -3.46 -15.90
C LEU A 28 -12.22 -2.92 -15.56
N GLY A 29 -12.58 -1.72 -16.04
CA GLY A 29 -13.83 -1.06 -15.66
C GLY A 29 -13.87 -0.65 -14.18
N LEU A 30 -12.72 -0.41 -13.57
CA LEU A 30 -12.60 -0.06 -12.15
C LEU A 30 -12.41 1.45 -11.97
N ALA A 31 -13.23 2.06 -11.14
CA ALA A 31 -12.98 3.40 -10.65
C ALA A 31 -11.70 3.43 -9.79
N TYR A 32 -10.96 4.53 -9.86
CA TYR A 32 -9.76 4.74 -9.05
C TYR A 32 -9.79 6.09 -8.33
N VAL A 33 -9.17 6.12 -7.16
CA VAL A 33 -8.94 7.33 -6.36
C VAL A 33 -7.46 7.41 -6.08
N VAL A 34 -6.88 8.61 -6.24
CA VAL A 34 -5.48 8.86 -5.93
C VAL A 34 -5.36 9.56 -4.58
N SER A 35 -4.66 8.89 -3.66
CA SER A 35 -4.20 9.47 -2.41
C SER A 35 -2.79 10.00 -2.61
N VAL A 36 -2.55 11.23 -2.18
CA VAL A 36 -1.24 11.88 -2.20
C VAL A 36 -0.84 12.26 -0.77
N HIS A 37 0.47 12.32 -0.50
CA HIS A 37 0.95 12.79 0.79
C HIS A 37 0.50 14.25 1.04
N PRO A 38 0.07 14.64 2.25
CA PRO A 38 -0.43 15.99 2.53
C PRO A 38 0.52 17.13 2.12
N THR A 39 1.83 16.92 2.26
CA THR A 39 2.84 17.94 1.85
C THR A 39 2.95 18.13 0.33
N MET A 40 2.43 17.19 -0.46
CA MET A 40 2.40 17.24 -1.92
C MET A 40 1.03 17.66 -2.45
N PHE A 41 0.01 17.72 -1.60
CA PHE A 41 -1.37 17.95 -2.02
C PHE A 41 -1.57 19.23 -2.84
N ALA A 42 -0.93 20.33 -2.41
CA ALA A 42 -0.99 21.62 -3.11
C ALA A 42 -0.03 21.71 -4.31
N LYS A 43 0.95 20.80 -4.41
CA LYS A 43 2.02 20.83 -5.42
C LYS A 43 1.67 19.99 -6.65
N VAL A 44 0.84 18.98 -6.48
CA VAL A 44 0.53 18.00 -7.50
C VAL A 44 -0.93 18.12 -7.87
N ASP A 45 -1.21 18.55 -9.10
CA ASP A 45 -2.55 18.49 -9.67
C ASP A 45 -2.69 17.26 -10.55
N MET A 46 -3.72 16.44 -10.30
CA MET A 46 -3.92 15.20 -11.05
C MET A 46 -5.38 14.73 -11.00
N PRO A 47 -5.84 13.99 -12.02
CA PRO A 47 -7.18 13.43 -12.06
C PRO A 47 -7.46 12.49 -10.87
N ASN A 48 -8.66 12.59 -10.30
CA ASN A 48 -9.14 11.75 -9.19
C ASN A 48 -8.29 11.83 -7.91
N LYS A 49 -7.52 12.92 -7.72
CA LYS A 49 -6.89 13.24 -6.43
C LYS A 49 -7.96 13.47 -5.37
N SER A 50 -7.90 12.71 -4.28
CA SER A 50 -8.81 12.86 -3.14
C SER A 50 -8.34 13.91 -2.15
N THR A 51 -9.28 14.64 -1.55
CA THR A 51 -9.06 15.52 -0.39
C THR A 51 -9.12 14.76 0.94
N LEU A 52 -9.60 13.52 0.95
CA LEU A 52 -9.67 12.66 2.12
C LEU A 52 -8.28 12.08 2.43
N ASP A 53 -8.05 11.77 3.71
CA ASP A 53 -6.82 11.11 4.12
C ASP A 53 -6.80 9.62 3.69
N PHE A 54 -5.60 9.02 3.70
CA PHE A 54 -5.42 7.64 3.29
C PHE A 54 -6.24 6.66 4.15
N ALA A 55 -6.33 6.91 5.45
CA ALA A 55 -7.05 6.05 6.41
C ALA A 55 -8.56 6.05 6.18
N GLN A 56 -9.12 7.17 5.72
CA GLN A 56 -10.52 7.30 5.32
C GLN A 56 -10.81 6.59 3.99
N LEU A 57 -9.84 6.54 3.07
CA LEU A 57 -10.01 5.93 1.75
C LEU A 57 -9.83 4.41 1.75
N LEU A 58 -8.97 3.90 2.63
CA LEU A 58 -8.54 2.50 2.62
C LEU A 58 -9.69 1.49 2.82
N PRO A 59 -10.66 1.68 3.76
CA PRO A 59 -11.71 0.69 4.02
C PRO A 59 -12.58 0.36 2.79
N ASP A 60 -12.81 1.35 1.93
CA ASP A 60 -13.66 1.21 0.74
C ASP A 60 -12.89 0.70 -0.49
N ALA A 61 -11.56 0.57 -0.39
CA ALA A 61 -10.73 0.13 -1.50
C ALA A 61 -10.96 -1.35 -1.83
N LEU A 62 -10.99 -1.68 -3.14
CA LEU A 62 -10.96 -3.07 -3.60
C LEU A 62 -9.54 -3.68 -3.53
N ALA A 63 -8.54 -2.84 -3.79
CA ALA A 63 -7.11 -3.12 -3.72
C ALA A 63 -6.35 -1.78 -3.72
N LEU A 64 -5.11 -1.82 -3.24
CA LEU A 64 -4.15 -0.73 -3.17
C LEU A 64 -3.05 -0.95 -4.21
N VAL A 65 -2.74 0.08 -4.99
CA VAL A 65 -1.50 0.16 -5.78
C VAL A 65 -0.58 1.19 -5.13
N THR A 66 0.65 0.79 -4.81
CA THR A 66 1.58 1.69 -4.12
C THR A 66 3.05 1.32 -4.30
N ARG A 67 3.96 2.25 -4.01
CA ARG A 67 5.39 1.96 -3.79
C ARG A 67 5.61 1.34 -2.41
N PRO A 68 6.70 0.57 -2.20
CA PRO A 68 7.11 0.05 -0.90
C PRO A 68 7.06 1.12 0.19
N SER A 69 6.30 0.87 1.27
CA SER A 69 6.10 1.82 2.37
C SER A 69 5.18 1.28 3.47
N THR A 70 5.07 2.02 4.58
CA THR A 70 4.23 1.63 5.73
C THR A 70 2.75 1.40 5.40
N THR A 71 2.23 2.08 4.37
CA THR A 71 0.84 1.91 3.92
C THR A 71 0.54 0.49 3.42
N VAL A 72 1.56 -0.28 3.07
CA VAL A 72 1.42 -1.71 2.73
C VAL A 72 0.95 -2.50 3.96
N TYR A 73 1.53 -2.25 5.13
CA TYR A 73 1.10 -2.90 6.37
C TYR A 73 -0.33 -2.52 6.74
N GLU A 74 -0.67 -1.24 6.62
CA GLU A 74 -2.03 -0.73 6.89
C GLU A 74 -3.06 -1.42 5.99
N ALA A 75 -2.78 -1.50 4.68
CA ALA A 75 -3.64 -2.17 3.72
C ALA A 75 -3.81 -3.66 4.05
N ILE A 76 -2.70 -4.36 4.31
CA ILE A 76 -2.75 -5.78 4.66
C ILE A 76 -3.55 -5.98 5.95
N ALA A 77 -3.35 -5.15 6.98
CA ALA A 77 -4.08 -5.23 8.23
C ALA A 77 -5.61 -5.00 8.05
N CYS A 78 -6.00 -4.19 7.06
CA CYS A 78 -7.39 -4.00 6.66
C CYS A 78 -7.93 -5.07 5.69
N GLY A 79 -7.13 -6.09 5.35
CA GLY A 79 -7.51 -7.11 4.37
C GLY A 79 -7.63 -6.57 2.94
N ILE A 80 -6.93 -5.47 2.63
CA ILE A 80 -6.92 -4.84 1.31
C ILE A 80 -5.72 -5.35 0.49
N PRO A 81 -5.95 -6.05 -0.63
CA PRO A 81 -4.91 -6.54 -1.52
C PRO A 81 -3.96 -5.45 -2.02
N VAL A 82 -2.66 -5.72 -2.03
CA VAL A 82 -1.61 -4.78 -2.42
C VAL A 82 -0.89 -5.24 -3.69
N VAL A 83 -0.83 -4.34 -4.66
CA VAL A 83 0.04 -4.41 -5.84
C VAL A 83 1.15 -3.39 -5.66
N LEU A 84 2.41 -3.84 -5.66
CA LEU A 84 3.57 -2.95 -5.58
C LEU A 84 3.98 -2.51 -6.98
N PHE A 85 3.70 -1.25 -7.28
CA PHE A 85 4.06 -0.63 -8.55
C PHE A 85 4.17 0.91 -8.42
N PRO A 86 5.17 1.55 -9.07
CA PRO A 86 6.34 0.91 -9.67
C PRO A 86 7.26 0.37 -8.57
N LEU A 87 8.12 -0.59 -8.91
CA LEU A 87 9.14 -1.06 -7.96
C LEU A 87 10.27 -0.06 -7.82
N VAL A 88 10.82 0.00 -6.61
CA VAL A 88 11.99 0.80 -6.27
C VAL A 88 13.05 -0.11 -5.69
N SER A 89 14.32 0.25 -5.86
CA SER A 89 15.45 -0.47 -5.27
C SER A 89 16.20 0.46 -4.31
N PRO A 90 16.57 0.00 -3.10
CA PRO A 90 16.30 -1.33 -2.54
C PRO A 90 14.85 -1.49 -2.03
N MET A 91 14.34 -2.73 -2.02
CA MET A 91 13.01 -3.05 -1.46
C MET A 91 13.01 -3.29 0.06
N VAL A 92 14.20 -3.35 0.70
CA VAL A 92 14.40 -3.56 2.15
C VAL A 92 13.48 -4.67 2.69
N GLU A 93 12.55 -4.36 3.59
CA GLU A 93 11.60 -5.28 4.25
C GLU A 93 10.53 -5.87 3.31
N PHE A 94 10.42 -5.34 2.09
CA PHE A 94 9.49 -5.81 1.06
C PHE A 94 10.13 -6.80 0.07
N ASP A 95 11.38 -7.19 0.26
CA ASP A 95 12.09 -8.15 -0.60
C ASP A 95 11.51 -9.58 -0.53
N ARG A 96 10.83 -9.91 0.56
CA ARG A 96 10.19 -11.20 0.83
C ARG A 96 8.69 -11.01 1.03
N PRO A 97 7.88 -11.04 -0.06
CA PRO A 97 6.45 -10.78 0.03
C PRO A 97 5.67 -11.82 0.83
N MET A 98 6.15 -13.07 0.95
CA MET A 98 5.48 -14.16 1.68
C MET A 98 4.00 -14.36 1.27
N GLY A 99 3.67 -14.10 -0.01
CA GLY A 99 2.30 -14.17 -0.52
C GLY A 99 1.42 -12.96 -0.15
N ALA A 100 1.94 -12.02 0.63
CA ALA A 100 1.19 -10.89 1.17
C ALA A 100 1.05 -9.71 0.22
N PHE A 101 1.74 -9.67 -0.92
CA PHE A 101 1.53 -8.65 -1.96
C PHE A 101 2.20 -9.11 -3.26
N LYS A 102 1.86 -8.42 -4.35
CA LYS A 102 2.40 -8.72 -5.68
C LYS A 102 3.35 -7.61 -6.15
N PRO A 103 4.67 -7.86 -6.21
CA PRO A 103 5.60 -7.00 -6.94
C PRO A 103 5.33 -7.08 -8.45
N THR A 104 4.99 -5.95 -9.06
CA THR A 104 4.71 -5.87 -10.50
C THR A 104 5.94 -5.30 -11.23
N LEU A 105 6.56 -6.14 -12.05
CA LEU A 105 7.84 -5.82 -12.73
C LEU A 105 7.64 -4.91 -13.96
N SER A 106 6.44 -4.89 -14.55
CA SER A 106 6.17 -4.18 -15.79
C SER A 106 4.75 -3.63 -15.87
N GLU A 107 4.56 -2.57 -16.65
CA GLU A 107 3.24 -2.01 -16.95
C GLU A 107 2.31 -3.01 -17.65
N HIS A 108 2.87 -3.96 -18.40
CA HIS A 108 2.10 -4.97 -19.13
C HIS A 108 1.35 -5.91 -18.18
N ASP A 109 1.93 -6.18 -17.00
CA ASP A 109 1.38 -7.13 -16.03
C ASP A 109 0.33 -6.49 -15.10
N LEU A 110 0.27 -5.15 -15.03
CA LEU A 110 -0.62 -4.41 -14.12
C LEU A 110 -2.08 -4.85 -14.20
N VAL A 111 -2.59 -5.10 -15.40
CA VAL A 111 -3.99 -5.50 -15.60
C VAL A 111 -4.27 -6.84 -14.94
N GLU A 112 -3.39 -7.82 -15.13
CA GLU A 112 -3.55 -9.15 -14.56
C GLU A 112 -3.32 -9.13 -13.04
N ASP A 113 -2.29 -8.40 -12.58
CA ASP A 113 -1.96 -8.29 -11.17
C ASP A 113 -3.05 -7.58 -10.37
N ILE A 114 -3.61 -6.47 -10.88
CA ILE A 114 -4.75 -5.79 -10.25
C ILE A 114 -5.97 -6.70 -10.23
N ARG A 115 -6.25 -7.43 -11.33
CA ARG A 115 -7.39 -8.36 -11.37
C ARG A 115 -7.24 -9.48 -10.34
N ALA A 116 -6.04 -10.05 -10.23
CA ALA A 116 -5.73 -11.09 -9.25
C ALA A 116 -5.88 -10.57 -7.81
N ALA A 117 -5.36 -9.36 -7.54
CA ALA A 117 -5.48 -8.72 -6.24
C ALA A 117 -6.96 -8.54 -5.83
N VAL A 118 -7.79 -7.94 -6.70
CA VAL A 118 -9.22 -7.74 -6.43
C VAL A 118 -9.95 -9.06 -6.14
N ARG A 119 -9.63 -10.14 -6.87
CA ARG A 119 -10.21 -11.47 -6.65
C ARG A 119 -9.77 -12.12 -5.33
N ALA A 120 -8.56 -11.83 -4.87
CA ALA A 120 -8.01 -12.40 -3.64
C ALA A 120 -8.55 -11.74 -2.36
N ARG A 121 -9.20 -10.57 -2.45
CA ARG A 121 -9.68 -9.79 -1.29
C ARG A 121 -10.36 -10.63 -0.18
N PRO A 122 -11.27 -11.58 -0.47
CA PRO A 122 -11.96 -12.33 0.58
C PRO A 122 -11.05 -13.16 1.49
N THR A 123 -9.90 -13.62 1.00
CA THR A 123 -8.97 -14.49 1.72
C THR A 123 -7.63 -13.81 2.01
N TYR A 124 -7.48 -12.54 1.62
CA TYR A 124 -6.20 -11.87 1.54
C TYR A 124 -5.53 -11.68 2.91
N PHE A 125 -6.32 -11.33 3.93
CA PHE A 125 -5.79 -11.13 5.29
C PHE A 125 -5.13 -12.41 5.83
N GLU A 126 -5.78 -13.56 5.67
CA GLU A 126 -5.26 -14.85 6.13
C GLU A 126 -3.96 -15.23 5.41
N GLN A 127 -3.92 -15.02 4.09
CA GLN A 127 -2.73 -15.28 3.26
C GLN A 127 -1.54 -14.38 3.65
N SER A 128 -1.83 -13.17 4.11
CA SER A 128 -0.83 -12.16 4.39
C SER A 128 -0.35 -12.15 5.84
N ARG A 129 -0.91 -13.02 6.68
CA ARG A 129 -0.66 -13.04 8.12
C ARG A 129 0.81 -13.33 8.46
N ASP A 130 1.45 -14.20 7.70
CA ASP A 130 2.84 -14.57 7.95
C ASP A 130 3.79 -13.40 7.69
N PHE A 131 3.50 -12.58 6.68
CA PHE A 131 4.24 -11.34 6.43
C PHE A 131 4.08 -10.34 7.58
N LEU A 132 2.85 -10.14 8.08
CA LEU A 132 2.62 -9.25 9.23
C LEU A 132 3.36 -9.75 10.48
N ASN A 133 3.28 -11.04 10.79
CA ASN A 133 3.93 -11.61 11.98
C ASN A 133 5.46 -11.56 11.90
N ALA A 134 6.04 -11.63 10.70
CA ALA A 134 7.48 -11.55 10.50
C ALA A 134 8.02 -10.12 10.65
N ASN A 135 7.24 -9.11 10.28
CA ASN A 135 7.70 -7.72 10.20
C ASN A 135 7.16 -6.82 11.32
N LEU A 136 6.06 -7.19 11.96
CA LEU A 136 5.41 -6.41 13.00
C LEU A 136 5.36 -7.18 14.31
N SER A 137 5.68 -6.47 15.39
CA SER A 137 5.40 -6.97 16.74
C SER A 137 3.91 -6.78 17.03
N ILE A 138 3.11 -7.83 16.81
CA ILE A 138 1.67 -7.84 17.12
C ILE A 138 1.45 -8.72 18.35
N ASP A 139 0.95 -8.13 19.44
CA ASP A 139 0.49 -8.85 20.62
C ASP A 139 -1.01 -8.61 20.80
N PRO A 140 -1.87 -9.63 20.63
CA PRO A 140 -3.31 -9.46 20.78
C PRO A 140 -3.74 -9.29 22.25
N LYS A 141 -2.86 -9.58 23.21
CA LYS A 141 -3.14 -9.49 24.66
C LYS A 141 -2.61 -8.21 25.28
N VAL A 142 -1.58 -7.59 24.69
CA VAL A 142 -0.95 -6.39 25.23
C VAL A 142 -1.01 -5.24 24.22
N PRO A 143 -1.81 -4.18 24.49
CA PRO A 143 -1.89 -3.02 23.61
C PRO A 143 -0.52 -2.40 23.31
N ALA A 144 -0.36 -1.84 22.11
CA ALA A 144 0.89 -1.20 21.70
C ALA A 144 1.36 -0.11 22.68
N SER A 145 0.43 0.69 23.22
CA SER A 145 0.74 1.72 24.23
C SER A 145 1.38 1.14 25.49
N GLN A 146 0.89 0.01 26.00
CA GLN A 146 1.45 -0.66 27.16
C GLN A 146 2.84 -1.23 26.87
N ARG A 147 3.04 -1.80 25.68
CA ARG A 147 4.35 -2.33 25.27
C ARG A 147 5.39 -1.21 25.15
N ILE A 148 5.00 -0.06 24.62
CA ILE A 148 5.85 1.14 24.57
C ILE A 148 6.17 1.62 25.98
N ALA A 149 5.17 1.71 26.88
CA ALA A 149 5.39 2.12 28.27
C ALA A 149 6.40 1.21 28.99
N ASN A 150 6.25 -0.12 28.85
CA ASN A 150 7.18 -1.09 29.42
C ASN A 150 8.60 -0.93 28.85
N ALA A 151 8.72 -0.77 27.53
CA ALA A 151 10.03 -0.57 26.89
C ALA A 151 10.73 0.72 27.38
N LEU A 152 9.98 1.78 27.67
CA LEU A 152 10.54 3.02 28.22
C LEU A 152 11.03 2.85 29.66
N ILE A 153 10.29 2.08 30.48
CA ILE A 153 10.72 1.74 31.85
C ILE A 153 12.01 0.92 31.80
N ASP A 154 12.07 -0.12 30.95
CA ASP A 154 13.26 -0.95 30.79
C ASP A 154 14.51 -0.18 30.32
N ILE A 155 14.32 0.87 29.51
CA ILE A 155 15.41 1.76 29.09
C ILE A 155 15.86 2.66 30.24
N TYR A 156 14.94 3.15 31.06
CA TYR A 156 15.25 4.04 32.17
C TYR A 156 15.96 3.33 33.33
N ASP A 157 15.62 2.06 33.57
CA ASP A 157 16.18 1.25 34.66
C ASP A 157 17.53 0.58 34.31
N ARG A 158 18.07 0.84 33.09
CA ARG A 158 19.39 0.38 32.63
C ARG A 158 20.47 1.44 32.77
#